data_AF-A0A7Y5I1V8-F1
#
_entry.id   AF-A0A7Y5I1V8-F1
#
_cell.length_a   1.000
_cell.length_b   1.000
_cell.length_c   1.000
_cell.angle_alpha   90.00
_cell.angle_beta   90.00
_cell.angle_gamma   90.00
#
_symmetry.space_group_name_H-M   'P 1'
#
loop_
_entity.id
_entity.type
_entity.pdbx_description
1 polymer ?
#
loop_
_entity_poly.entity_id
_entity_poly.type
_entity_poly.pdbx_seq_one_letter_code
_entity_poly.pdbx_strand_id
1 'polypeptide(L)'
;PGAELVLLHAFEVPFEGHLRYASVDEDTISHYRVVARQEATEKLQALCQAAALAPEDCHTIVQHGDAAVRIIEQEQEQDCDLIVMGKHGESALENLLLGSVTKHVLAESQSDILVSV
;
A
#
# COMPACT_ATOMS: atom_id res chain seq x y z
N PRO A 1 -18.57 15.33 8.91
CA PRO A 1 -17.84 14.07 8.65
C PRO A 1 -16.62 13.99 9.57
N GLY A 2 -16.50 12.93 10.38
CA GLY A 2 -15.45 12.79 11.40
C GLY A 2 -14.80 11.39 11.36
N ALA A 3 -14.63 10.85 10.16
CA ALA A 3 -13.90 9.60 9.98
C ALA A 3 -12.41 9.88 10.19
N GLU A 4 -11.75 9.01 10.95
CA GLU A 4 -10.29 9.01 11.04
C GLU A 4 -9.74 8.33 9.78
N LEU A 5 -8.89 9.03 9.04
CA LEU A 5 -8.36 8.54 7.77
C LEU A 5 -6.97 7.96 7.97
N VAL A 6 -6.79 6.69 7.62
CA VAL A 6 -5.47 6.07 7.50
C VAL A 6 -5.13 5.92 6.03
N LEU A 7 -4.08 6.61 5.58
CA LEU A 7 -3.54 6.47 4.22
C LEU A 7 -2.32 5.56 4.28
N LEU A 8 -2.45 4.37 3.68
CA LEU A 8 -1.39 3.35 3.62
C LEU A 8 -0.75 3.30 2.24
N HIS A 9 0.58 3.27 2.21
CA HIS A 9 1.35 2.87 1.04
C HIS A 9 2.24 1.66 1.38
N ALA A 10 1.89 0.49 0.84
CA ALA A 10 2.73 -0.70 0.90
C ALA A 10 3.65 -0.75 -0.32
N PHE A 11 4.93 -1.03 -0.11
CA PHE A 11 5.93 -1.11 -1.17
C PHE A 11 6.82 -2.33 -1.02
N GLU A 12 7.34 -2.83 -2.15
CA GLU A 12 8.34 -3.89 -2.20
C GLU A 12 9.55 -3.43 -2.99
N VAL A 13 10.70 -4.06 -2.73
CA VAL A 13 11.87 -3.88 -3.59
C VAL A 13 11.75 -4.83 -4.78
N PRO A 14 11.77 -4.32 -6.02
CA PRO A 14 11.69 -5.17 -7.20
C PRO A 14 12.74 -6.27 -7.15
N PHE A 15 12.28 -7.51 -7.31
CA PHE A 15 13.14 -8.69 -7.37
C PHE A 15 14.00 -8.94 -6.11
N GLU A 16 13.59 -8.47 -4.92
CA GLU A 16 14.39 -8.65 -3.69
C GLU A 16 14.77 -10.11 -3.44
N GLY A 17 13.83 -11.05 -3.68
CA GLY A 17 14.11 -12.48 -3.58
C GLY A 17 15.19 -12.97 -4.56
N HIS A 18 15.23 -12.41 -5.79
CA HIS A 18 16.29 -12.72 -6.76
C HIS A 18 17.62 -12.07 -6.38
N LEU A 19 17.61 -10.87 -5.81
CA LEU A 19 18.83 -10.23 -5.30
C LEU A 19 19.45 -11.06 -4.17
N ARG A 20 18.62 -11.53 -3.23
CA ARG A 20 19.04 -12.45 -2.16
C ARG A 20 19.56 -13.77 -2.73
N TYR A 21 18.87 -14.37 -3.68
CA TYR A 21 19.31 -15.61 -4.35
C TYR A 21 20.65 -15.42 -5.08
N ALA A 22 20.85 -14.27 -5.72
CA ALA A 22 22.10 -13.89 -6.37
C ALA A 22 23.22 -13.53 -5.38
N SER A 23 22.99 -13.66 -4.06
CA SER A 23 23.94 -13.31 -3.00
C SER A 23 24.41 -11.86 -3.05
N VAL A 24 23.53 -10.95 -3.50
CA VAL A 24 23.73 -9.51 -3.35
C VAL A 24 23.84 -9.20 -1.86
N ASP A 25 24.76 -8.31 -1.51
CA ASP A 25 25.01 -7.96 -0.12
C ASP A 25 23.79 -7.27 0.52
N GLU A 26 23.62 -7.50 1.82
CA GLU A 26 22.48 -6.98 2.58
C GLU A 26 22.50 -5.44 2.64
N ASP A 27 23.68 -4.82 2.62
CA ASP A 27 23.82 -3.36 2.63
C ASP A 27 23.25 -2.74 1.34
N THR A 28 23.48 -3.38 0.19
CA THR A 28 22.90 -2.99 -1.10
C THR A 28 21.39 -3.20 -1.12
N ILE A 29 20.89 -4.33 -0.64
CA ILE A 29 19.44 -4.56 -0.52
C ILE A 29 18.81 -3.51 0.40
N SER A 30 19.44 -3.22 1.54
CA SER A 30 19.01 -2.18 2.47
C SER A 30 18.98 -0.80 1.81
N HIS A 31 19.99 -0.47 1.00
CA HIS A 31 20.00 0.77 0.22
C HIS A 31 18.79 0.87 -0.71
N TYR A 32 18.47 -0.20 -1.47
CA TYR A 32 17.27 -0.23 -2.30
C TYR A 32 15.98 -0.08 -1.50
N ARG A 33 15.90 -0.69 -0.31
CA ARG A 33 14.73 -0.54 0.59
C ARG A 33 14.57 0.90 1.05
N VAL A 34 15.66 1.60 1.37
CA VAL A 34 15.62 3.02 1.76
C VAL A 34 15.12 3.88 0.61
N VAL A 35 15.66 3.68 -0.61
CA VAL A 35 15.22 4.41 -1.80
C VAL A 35 13.74 4.16 -2.10
N ALA A 36 13.31 2.89 -2.13
CA ALA A 36 11.91 2.54 -2.39
C ALA A 36 10.96 3.10 -1.32
N ARG A 37 11.38 3.10 -0.04
CA ARG A 37 10.61 3.73 1.06
C ARG A 37 10.45 5.23 0.86
N GLN A 38 11.51 5.90 0.42
CA GLN A 38 11.49 7.33 0.18
C GLN A 38 10.52 7.66 -0.97
N GLU A 39 10.59 6.93 -2.09
CA GLU A 39 9.66 7.09 -3.21
C GLU A 39 8.21 6.84 -2.81
N ALA A 40 7.95 5.79 -2.02
CA ALA A 40 6.63 5.49 -1.47
C ALA A 40 6.09 6.63 -0.60
N THR A 41 6.96 7.20 0.25
CA THR A 41 6.62 8.32 1.12
C THR A 41 6.27 9.57 0.30
N GLU A 42 7.06 9.88 -0.73
CA GLU A 42 6.82 11.01 -1.62
C GLU A 42 5.49 10.88 -2.39
N LYS A 43 5.18 9.67 -2.90
CA LYS A 43 3.89 9.40 -3.55
C LYS A 43 2.71 9.59 -2.60
N LEU A 44 2.83 9.11 -1.36
CA LEU A 44 1.79 9.25 -0.35
C LEU A 44 1.57 10.72 0.03
N GLN A 45 2.65 11.49 0.19
CA GLN A 45 2.58 12.93 0.43
C GLN A 45 1.94 13.69 -0.73
N ALA A 46 2.29 13.35 -1.97
CA ALA A 46 1.69 13.93 -3.15
C ALA A 46 0.17 13.64 -3.23
N LEU A 47 -0.26 12.44 -2.82
CA LEU A 47 -1.68 12.09 -2.72
C LEU A 47 -2.41 12.96 -1.68
N CYS A 48 -1.86 13.12 -0.47
CA CYS A 48 -2.42 14.00 0.55
C CYS A 48 -2.59 15.43 0.02
N GLN A 49 -1.57 15.96 -0.66
CA GLN A 49 -1.61 17.31 -1.26
C GLN A 49 -2.69 17.42 -2.35
N ALA A 50 -2.78 16.45 -3.25
CA ALA A 50 -3.78 16.44 -4.32
C ALA A 50 -5.21 16.34 -3.78
N ALA A 51 -5.40 15.62 -2.67
CA ALA A 51 -6.67 15.51 -1.96
C ALA A 51 -6.96 16.69 -1.00
N ALA A 52 -6.04 17.66 -0.90
CA ALA A 52 -6.11 18.77 0.06
C ALA A 52 -6.31 18.33 1.52
N LEU A 53 -5.72 17.18 1.90
CA LEU A 53 -5.72 16.67 3.27
C LEU A 53 -4.61 17.32 4.07
N ALA A 54 -4.94 17.94 5.19
CA ALA A 54 -3.94 18.42 6.14
C ALA A 54 -3.32 17.23 6.92
N PRO A 55 -2.10 17.39 7.47
CA PRO A 55 -1.48 16.36 8.31
C PRO A 55 -2.32 15.92 9.52
N GLU A 56 -3.16 16.81 10.03
CA GLU A 56 -4.12 16.53 11.12
C GLU A 56 -5.39 15.79 10.67
N ASP A 57 -5.69 15.78 9.36
CA ASP A 57 -6.88 15.13 8.82
C ASP A 57 -6.66 13.63 8.56
N CYS A 58 -5.40 13.18 8.56
CA CYS A 58 -5.07 11.80 8.25
C CYS A 58 -3.78 11.29 8.89
N HIS A 59 -3.76 10.01 9.23
CA HIS A 59 -2.56 9.28 9.60
C HIS A 59 -1.95 8.61 8.37
N THR A 60 -0.66 8.83 8.11
CA THR A 60 0.03 8.27 6.95
C THR A 60 0.97 7.14 7.37
N ILE A 61 0.88 6.00 6.68
CA ILE A 61 1.67 4.81 6.98
C ILE A 61 2.37 4.32 5.71
N VAL A 62 3.67 4.08 5.80
CA VAL A 62 4.48 3.49 4.72
C VAL A 62 5.09 2.18 5.21
N GLN A 63 4.66 1.07 4.61
CA GLN A 63 5.07 -0.29 5.00
C GLN A 63 5.82 -1.01 3.89
N HIS A 64 6.87 -1.74 4.25
CA HIS A 64 7.57 -2.64 3.33
C HIS A 64 6.93 -4.03 3.38
N GLY A 65 6.70 -4.65 2.22
CA GLY A 65 6.17 -6.01 2.08
C GLY A 65 4.97 -6.11 1.13
N ASP A 66 4.45 -7.32 1.00
CA ASP A 66 3.28 -7.62 0.14
C ASP A 66 2.09 -6.72 0.51
N ALA A 67 1.52 -6.07 -0.51
CA ALA A 67 0.48 -5.06 -0.30
C ALA A 67 -0.78 -5.63 0.37
N ALA A 68 -1.23 -6.83 -0.01
CA ALA A 68 -2.45 -7.40 0.55
C ALA A 68 -2.25 -7.76 2.02
N VAL A 69 -1.11 -8.36 2.36
CA VAL A 69 -0.75 -8.68 3.76
C VAL A 69 -0.67 -7.41 4.60
N ARG A 70 0.04 -6.37 4.12
CA ARG A 70 0.18 -5.11 4.86
C ARG A 70 -1.16 -4.40 5.04
N ILE A 71 -2.07 -4.45 4.05
CA ILE A 71 -3.42 -3.87 4.17
C ILE A 71 -4.21 -4.55 5.30
N ILE A 72 -4.25 -5.89 5.32
CA ILE A 72 -4.98 -6.66 6.35
C ILE A 72 -4.37 -6.45 7.75
N GLU A 73 -3.05 -6.37 7.85
CA GLU A 73 -2.39 -6.06 9.12
C GLU A 73 -2.77 -4.67 9.63
N GLN A 74 -2.77 -3.65 8.76
CA GLN A 74 -3.13 -2.29 9.17
C GLN A 74 -4.62 -2.12 9.43
N GLU A 75 -5.49 -2.86 8.74
CA GLU A 75 -6.92 -2.95 9.10
C GLU A 75 -7.08 -3.32 10.57
N GLN A 76 -6.37 -4.35 11.03
CA GLN A 76 -6.44 -4.84 12.40
C GLN A 76 -5.72 -3.95 13.40
N GLU A 77 -4.52 -3.46 13.07
CA GLU A 77 -3.73 -2.61 13.98
C GLU A 77 -4.36 -1.23 14.22
N GLN A 78 -5.10 -0.71 13.24
CA GLN A 78 -5.74 0.61 13.31
C GLN A 78 -7.24 0.52 13.59
N ASP A 79 -7.78 -0.68 13.86
CA ASP A 79 -9.21 -0.93 14.06
C ASP A 79 -10.10 -0.30 12.96
N CYS A 80 -9.66 -0.37 11.70
CA CYS A 80 -10.38 0.23 10.57
C CYS A 80 -11.66 -0.57 10.27
N ASP A 81 -12.78 0.13 10.14
CA ASP A 81 -14.09 -0.46 9.80
C ASP A 81 -14.42 -0.43 8.30
N LEU A 82 -13.64 0.31 7.50
CA LEU A 82 -13.77 0.41 6.04
C LEU A 82 -12.41 0.50 5.36
N ILE A 83 -12.17 -0.40 4.41
CA ILE A 83 -11.03 -0.32 3.49
C ILE A 83 -11.49 0.27 2.16
N VAL A 84 -10.86 1.36 1.73
CA VAL A 84 -11.07 1.95 0.40
C VAL A 84 -9.89 1.62 -0.50
N MET A 85 -10.16 0.99 -1.64
CA MET A 85 -9.12 0.61 -2.59
C MET A 85 -9.54 0.82 -4.04
N GLY A 86 -8.56 1.07 -4.90
CA GLY A 86 -8.78 1.11 -6.35
C GLY A 86 -9.03 -0.28 -6.92
N LYS A 87 -9.71 -0.34 -8.07
CA LYS A 87 -9.96 -1.59 -8.80
C LYS A 87 -8.68 -2.26 -9.31
N HIS A 88 -7.72 -1.48 -9.83
CA HIS A 88 -6.40 -1.90 -10.36
C HIS A 88 -5.35 -0.78 -10.18
N GLY A 89 -4.06 -1.12 -10.32
CA GLY A 89 -2.94 -0.17 -10.39
C GLY A 89 -2.62 0.30 -11.82
N GLU A 90 -1.42 0.85 -12.02
CA GLU A 90 -0.99 1.53 -13.26
C GLU A 90 -0.89 0.63 -14.51
N SER A 91 -0.76 -0.69 -14.36
CA SER A 91 -0.66 -1.64 -15.49
C SER A 91 -2.05 -2.10 -15.96
N ALA A 92 -2.69 -1.29 -16.81
CA ALA A 92 -4.03 -1.55 -17.32
C ALA A 92 -4.06 -2.63 -18.42
N LEU A 93 -4.49 -3.84 -18.07
CA LEU A 93 -5.05 -4.81 -19.03
C LEU A 93 -6.50 -5.14 -18.65
N GLU A 94 -7.41 -4.81 -19.58
CA GLU A 94 -8.84 -5.12 -19.66
C GLU A 94 -9.78 -4.67 -18.51
N ASN A 95 -10.75 -3.83 -18.90
CA ASN A 95 -11.66 -3.00 -18.09
C ASN A 95 -12.65 -3.72 -17.14
N LEU A 96 -12.49 -5.00 -16.81
CA LEU A 96 -13.49 -5.76 -16.05
C LEU A 96 -12.98 -6.70 -14.96
N LEU A 97 -11.68 -6.96 -14.86
CA LEU A 97 -11.17 -7.89 -13.84
C LEU A 97 -11.05 -7.20 -12.46
N LEU A 98 -10.51 -7.87 -11.45
CA LEU A 98 -10.09 -7.27 -10.18
C LEU A 98 -8.59 -7.56 -10.02
N GLY A 99 -7.83 -6.59 -9.50
CA GLY A 99 -6.41 -6.75 -9.24
C GLY A 99 -6.14 -7.89 -8.25
N SER A 100 -4.94 -8.47 -8.29
CA SER A 100 -4.53 -9.54 -7.37
C SER A 100 -4.64 -9.09 -5.91
N VAL A 101 -4.19 -7.88 -5.60
CA VAL A 101 -4.27 -7.27 -4.27
C VAL A 101 -5.73 -7.12 -3.83
N THR A 102 -6.59 -6.53 -4.68
CA THR A 102 -8.02 -6.37 -4.40
C THR A 102 -8.72 -7.69 -4.14
N LYS A 103 -8.44 -8.73 -4.94
CA LYS A 103 -9.00 -10.06 -4.72
C LYS A 103 -8.57 -10.67 -3.39
N HIS A 104 -7.30 -10.51 -3.02
CA HIS A 104 -6.77 -11.05 -1.78
C HIS A 104 -7.39 -10.33 -0.57
N VAL A 105 -7.45 -9.00 -0.58
CA VAL A 105 -8.06 -8.22 0.49
C VAL A 105 -9.55 -8.55 0.64
N LEU A 106 -10.29 -8.69 -0.46
CA LEU A 106 -11.69 -9.13 -0.44
C LEU A 106 -11.90 -10.54 0.15
N ALA A 107 -10.89 -11.40 0.08
CA ALA A 107 -10.98 -12.76 0.61
C ALA A 107 -10.69 -12.83 2.12
N GLU A 108 -9.82 -11.96 2.63
CA GLU A 108 -9.25 -12.08 3.99
C GLU A 108 -9.72 -10.98 4.96
N SER A 109 -10.21 -9.84 4.47
CA SER A 109 -10.62 -8.72 5.34
C SER A 109 -11.86 -9.05 6.15
N GLN A 110 -11.93 -8.48 7.36
CA GLN A 110 -13.08 -8.58 8.26
C GLN A 110 -13.96 -7.33 8.24
N SER A 111 -13.45 -6.24 7.66
CA SER A 111 -14.11 -4.95 7.52
C SER A 111 -14.82 -4.78 6.17
N ASP A 112 -15.64 -3.74 6.06
CA ASP A 112 -16.28 -3.39 4.79
C ASP A 112 -15.21 -2.98 3.77
N ILE A 113 -15.42 -3.33 2.50
CA ILE A 113 -14.52 -2.96 1.41
C ILE A 113 -15.28 -2.16 0.36
N LEU A 114 -14.80 -0.94 0.10
CA LEU A 114 -15.23 -0.13 -1.02
C LEU A 114 -14.18 -0.17 -2.13
N VAL A 115 -14.56 -0.74 -3.28
CA VAL A 115 -13.74 -0.72 -4.49
C VAL A 115 -14.17 0.44 -5.37
N SER A 116 -13.31 1.44 -5.51
CA SER A 116 -13.54 2.59 -6.40
C SER A 116 -13.13 2.26 -7.84
N VAL A 117 -14.02 2.57 -8.79
CA VAL A 117 -13.85 2.37 -10.24
C VAL A 117 -13.25 3.59 -10.94
#